data_AF-A0AA37TAP9-F1
#
_entry.id   AF-A0AA37TAP9-F1
#
_cell.length_a   1.000
_cell.length_b   1.000
_cell.length_c   1.000
_cell.angle_alpha   90.00
_cell.angle_beta   90.00
_cell.angle_gamma   90.00
#
_symmetry.space_group_name_H-M   'P 1'
#
loop_
_entity.id
_entity.type
_entity.pdbx_description
1 polymer ?
#
loop_
_entity_poly.entity_id
_entity_poly.type
_entity_poly.pdbx_seq_one_letter_code
_entity_poly.pdbx_strand_id
1 'polypeptide(L)'
;MLKPLSLLVLALPAATAAYAEEVPRFDIKAICGAAPSIGQSAQATDRGCIHDETQARTQLEQQWPGFKTNRRNACVQEVSIGGPPSYVALLTCLQM
;
A
#
# COMPACT_ATOMS: atom_id res chain seq x y z
N MET A 1 -23.23 -38.95 47.12
CA MET A 1 -22.26 -39.21 46.05
C MET A 1 -22.49 -38.22 44.93
N LEU A 2 -21.68 -37.16 44.83
CA LEU A 2 -21.78 -36.18 43.75
C LEU A 2 -20.38 -36.00 43.17
N LYS A 3 -20.18 -36.51 41.95
CA LYS A 3 -18.89 -36.58 41.29
C LYS A 3 -18.73 -35.32 40.44
N PRO A 4 -17.67 -34.50 40.61
CA PRO A 4 -17.50 -33.29 39.83
C PRO A 4 -17.11 -33.67 38.40
N LEU A 5 -17.95 -33.27 37.44
CA LEU A 5 -17.66 -33.43 36.02
C LEU A 5 -16.61 -32.39 35.65
N SER A 6 -15.34 -32.82 35.60
CA SER A 6 -14.21 -31.99 35.19
C SER A 6 -14.36 -31.63 33.71
N LEU A 7 -14.69 -30.37 33.42
CA LEU A 7 -14.70 -29.81 32.07
C LEU A 7 -13.28 -29.37 31.71
N LEU A 8 -12.60 -30.18 30.90
CA LEU A 8 -11.32 -29.84 30.29
C LEU A 8 -11.59 -28.84 29.15
N VAL A 9 -11.35 -27.54 29.40
CA VAL A 9 -11.44 -26.51 28.36
C VAL A 9 -10.16 -26.56 27.52
N LEU A 10 -10.23 -27.20 26.34
CA LEU A 10 -9.18 -27.06 25.32
C LEU A 10 -9.23 -25.63 24.78
N ALA A 11 -8.25 -24.81 25.14
CA ALA A 11 -8.00 -23.53 24.47
C ALA A 11 -7.39 -23.82 23.09
N LEU A 12 -8.19 -23.67 22.02
CA LEU A 12 -7.65 -23.68 20.65
C LEU A 12 -6.90 -22.36 20.39
N PRO A 13 -5.66 -22.40 19.87
CA PRO A 13 -4.99 -21.20 19.41
C PRO A 13 -5.72 -20.66 18.18
N ALA A 14 -6.28 -19.46 18.29
CA ALA A 14 -6.81 -18.73 17.14
C ALA A 14 -5.63 -18.32 16.25
N ALA A 15 -5.40 -19.08 15.19
CA ALA A 15 -4.48 -18.69 14.14
C ALA A 15 -5.10 -17.50 13.38
N THR A 16 -4.70 -16.28 13.74
CA THR A 16 -5.02 -15.10 12.94
C THR A 16 -4.21 -15.21 11.65
N ALA A 17 -4.87 -15.61 10.56
CA ALA A 17 -4.30 -15.47 9.22
C ALA A 17 -4.07 -13.96 8.99
N ALA A 18 -2.80 -13.54 9.07
CA ALA A 18 -2.41 -12.21 8.66
C ALA A 18 -2.52 -12.16 7.14
N TYR A 19 -3.67 -11.71 6.63
CA TYR A 19 -3.77 -11.30 5.24
C TYR A 19 -2.73 -10.22 5.02
N ALA A 20 -1.77 -10.47 4.13
CA ALA A 20 -0.94 -9.39 3.64
C ALA A 20 -1.90 -8.48 2.88
N GLU A 21 -2.19 -7.31 3.47
CA GLU A 21 -2.84 -6.19 2.76
C GLU A 21 -2.19 -6.09 1.38
N GLU A 22 -2.97 -5.94 0.31
CA GLU A 22 -2.45 -5.79 -1.05
C GLU A 22 -1.90 -4.38 -1.26
N VAL A 23 -1.14 -4.16 -2.35
CA VAL A 23 -0.78 -2.81 -2.78
C VAL A 23 -2.07 -2.06 -3.15
N PRO A 24 -2.30 -0.83 -2.64
CA PRO A 24 -3.49 -0.07 -2.99
C PRO A 24 -3.56 0.23 -4.48
N ARG A 25 -4.77 0.36 -5.01
CA ARG A 25 -5.02 0.65 -6.43
C ARG A 25 -5.26 2.15 -6.63
N PHE A 26 -4.20 2.90 -6.92
CA PHE A 26 -4.30 4.29 -7.34
C PHE A 26 -4.55 4.42 -8.85
N ASP A 27 -5.28 5.46 -9.25
CA ASP A 27 -5.59 5.78 -10.63
C ASP A 27 -4.46 6.63 -11.25
N ILE A 28 -3.58 5.96 -12.01
CA ILE A 28 -2.45 6.59 -12.72
C ILE A 28 -2.89 7.72 -13.65
N LYS A 29 -4.08 7.61 -14.26
CA LYS A 29 -4.57 8.67 -15.16
C LYS A 29 -4.93 9.92 -14.37
N ALA A 30 -5.57 9.76 -13.20
CA ALA A 30 -5.89 10.87 -12.32
C ALA A 30 -4.62 11.52 -11.74
N ILE A 31 -3.62 10.70 -11.35
CA ILE A 31 -2.32 11.18 -10.86
C ILE A 31 -1.62 12.03 -11.92
N CYS A 32 -1.48 11.48 -13.13
CA CYS A 32 -0.73 12.14 -14.20
C CYS A 32 -1.45 13.32 -14.83
N GLY A 33 -2.79 13.32 -14.84
CA GLY A 33 -3.56 14.50 -15.23
C GLY A 33 -3.42 15.68 -14.27
N ALA A 34 -2.97 15.45 -13.03
CA ALA A 34 -2.65 16.48 -12.05
C ALA A 34 -1.17 16.89 -12.05
N ALA A 35 -0.32 16.24 -12.86
CA ALA A 35 1.12 16.49 -12.86
C ALA A 35 1.47 17.85 -13.49
N PRO A 36 2.30 18.68 -12.84
CA PRO A 36 2.69 19.97 -13.40
C PRO A 36 3.65 19.79 -14.58
N SER A 37 3.35 20.45 -15.70
CA SER A 37 4.27 20.50 -16.85
C SER A 37 5.35 21.56 -16.63
N ILE A 38 6.58 21.16 -16.34
CA ILE A 38 7.72 22.07 -16.17
C ILE A 38 8.72 21.88 -17.31
N GLY A 39 8.86 22.88 -18.18
CA GLY A 39 9.86 22.89 -19.25
C GLY A 39 9.63 21.88 -20.38
N GLN A 40 8.49 21.18 -20.38
CA GLN A 40 8.12 20.18 -21.38
C GLN A 40 6.66 20.40 -21.83
N SER A 41 6.29 19.80 -22.97
CA SER A 41 4.89 19.77 -23.38
C SER A 41 4.08 18.89 -22.41
N ALA A 42 2.80 19.22 -22.20
CA ALA A 42 1.91 18.43 -21.35
C ALA A 42 1.91 16.95 -21.72
N GLN A 43 1.88 16.62 -23.02
CA GLN A 43 1.95 15.23 -23.49
C GLN A 43 3.27 14.51 -23.14
N ALA A 44 4.40 15.23 -23.10
CA ALA A 44 5.67 14.64 -22.67
C ALA A 44 5.69 14.42 -21.15
N THR A 45 5.18 15.39 -20.37
CA THR A 45 5.00 15.26 -18.93
C THR A 45 4.10 14.08 -18.57
N ASP A 46 2.95 13.94 -19.23
CA ASP A 46 2.00 12.85 -18.99
C ASP A 46 2.65 11.48 -19.24
N ARG A 47 3.41 11.32 -20.33
CA ARG A 47 4.10 10.06 -20.64
C ARG A 47 5.17 9.72 -19.61
N GLY A 48 5.95 10.71 -19.17
CA GLY A 48 6.96 10.53 -18.12
C GLY A 48 6.29 10.10 -16.82
N CYS A 49 5.26 10.81 -16.39
CA CYS A 49 4.50 10.46 -15.18
C CYS A 49 3.92 9.04 -15.25
N ILE A 50 3.26 8.67 -16.36
CA ILE A 50 2.67 7.34 -16.50
C ILE A 50 3.74 6.25 -16.40
N HIS A 51 4.92 6.49 -16.99
CA HIS A 51 6.05 5.57 -16.88
C HIS A 51 6.50 5.40 -15.43
N ASP A 52 6.78 6.51 -14.74
CA ASP A 52 7.29 6.51 -13.37
C ASP A 52 6.30 5.86 -12.39
N GLU A 53 5.01 6.20 -12.48
CA GLU A 53 3.95 5.63 -11.65
C GLU A 53 3.76 4.12 -11.89
N THR A 54 3.86 3.68 -13.15
CA THR A 54 3.76 2.26 -13.48
C THR A 54 4.96 1.47 -12.96
N GLN A 55 6.16 2.03 -13.08
CA GLN A 55 7.38 1.42 -12.56
C GLN A 55 7.34 1.35 -11.02
N ALA A 56 6.92 2.43 -10.34
CA ALA A 56 6.80 2.45 -8.90
C ALA A 56 5.77 1.44 -8.40
N ARG A 57 4.61 1.33 -9.06
CA ARG A 57 3.62 0.28 -8.75
C ARG A 57 4.22 -1.12 -8.86
N THR A 58 4.99 -1.39 -9.91
CA THR A 58 5.64 -2.70 -10.11
C THR A 58 6.63 -3.01 -8.99
N GLN A 59 7.42 -2.02 -8.57
CA GLN A 59 8.35 -2.17 -7.45
C GLN A 59 7.63 -2.38 -6.12
N LEU A 60 6.53 -1.66 -5.89
CA LEU A 60 5.67 -1.87 -4.73
C LEU A 60 5.14 -3.30 -4.71
N GLU A 61 4.55 -3.80 -5.80
CA GLU A 61 4.02 -5.18 -5.87
C GLU A 61 5.08 -6.24 -5.50
N GLN A 62 6.35 -6.01 -5.83
CA GLN A 62 7.47 -6.90 -5.47
C GLN A 62 7.91 -6.77 -4.01
N GLN A 63 8.00 -5.53 -3.49
CA GLN A 63 8.58 -5.25 -2.18
C GLN A 63 7.54 -5.23 -1.05
N TRP A 64 6.25 -5.11 -1.39
CA TRP A 64 5.14 -4.91 -0.45
C TRP A 64 5.15 -5.90 0.72
N PRO A 65 5.33 -7.23 0.52
CA PRO A 65 5.35 -8.18 1.63
C PRO A 65 6.47 -7.93 2.63
N GLY A 66 7.57 -7.30 2.21
CA GLY A 66 8.74 -7.00 3.03
C GLY A 66 8.57 -5.81 3.98
N PHE A 67 7.64 -4.89 3.69
CA PHE A 67 7.37 -3.75 4.56
C PHE A 67 6.48 -4.16 5.73
N LYS A 68 6.70 -3.58 6.93
CA LYS A 68 5.83 -3.80 8.08
C LYS A 68 4.45 -3.18 7.84
N THR A 69 3.37 -3.85 8.24
CA THR A 69 1.98 -3.37 8.05
C THR A 69 1.77 -1.95 8.58
N ASN A 70 2.33 -1.60 9.75
CA ASN A 70 2.20 -0.25 10.29
C ASN A 70 2.86 0.82 9.40
N ARG A 71 3.98 0.50 8.73
CA ARG A 71 4.64 1.41 7.77
C ARG A 71 3.82 1.54 6.49
N ARG A 72 3.27 0.44 5.98
CA ARG A 72 2.34 0.45 4.84
C ARG A 72 1.16 1.39 5.10
N ASN A 73 0.49 1.21 6.23
CA ASN A 73 -0.68 2.02 6.59
C ASN A 73 -0.32 3.51 6.76
N ALA A 74 0.79 3.81 7.43
CA ALA A 74 1.25 5.19 7.63
C ALA A 74 1.54 5.88 6.28
N CYS A 75 2.29 5.22 5.39
CA CYS A 75 2.63 5.80 4.10
C CYS A 75 1.42 5.95 3.17
N VAL A 76 0.49 4.98 3.16
CA VAL A 76 -0.76 5.11 2.39
C VAL A 76 -1.58 6.30 2.86
N GLN A 77 -1.67 6.52 4.18
CA GLN A 77 -2.34 7.68 4.74
C GLN A 77 -1.63 8.98 4.33
N GLU A 78 -0.30 9.02 4.42
CA GLU A 78 0.51 10.19 4.08
C GLU A 78 0.31 10.62 2.64
N VAL A 79 0.44 9.70 1.68
CA VAL A 79 0.32 10.03 0.25
C VAL A 79 -1.12 10.37 -0.17
N SER A 80 -2.11 10.07 0.66
CA SER A 80 -3.52 10.41 0.40
C SER A 80 -3.86 11.85 0.82
N ILE A 81 -2.92 12.60 1.40
CA ILE A 81 -3.14 13.98 1.84
C ILE A 81 -2.78 14.94 0.72
N GLY A 82 -3.67 15.91 0.45
CA GLY A 82 -3.36 17.06 -0.39
C GLY A 82 -3.48 16.83 -1.91
N GLY A 83 -3.99 15.68 -2.34
CA GLY A 83 -4.21 15.39 -3.76
C GLY A 83 -4.44 13.90 -4.04
N PRO A 84 -4.48 13.50 -5.32
CA PRO A 84 -4.46 12.10 -5.69
C PRO A 84 -3.16 11.43 -5.21
N PRO A 85 -3.23 10.23 -4.61
CA PRO A 85 -2.06 9.54 -4.10
C PRO A 85 -1.16 9.04 -5.23
N SER A 86 0.16 9.10 -5.05
CA SER A 86 1.17 8.66 -6.03
C SER A 86 1.85 7.35 -5.59
N TYR A 87 2.07 6.42 -6.53
CA TYR A 87 2.88 5.23 -6.27
C TYR A 87 4.36 5.57 -6.08
N VAL A 88 4.87 6.58 -6.79
CA VAL A 88 6.23 7.08 -6.59
C VAL A 88 6.39 7.58 -5.15
N ALA A 89 5.47 8.42 -4.68
CA ALA A 89 5.48 8.93 -3.31
C ALA A 89 5.35 7.80 -2.27
N LEU A 90 4.47 6.82 -2.52
CA LEU A 90 4.26 5.68 -1.63
C LEU A 90 5.53 4.82 -1.51
N LEU A 91 6.17 4.53 -2.66
CA LEU A 91 7.42 3.79 -2.70
C LEU A 91 8.53 4.55 -1.96
N THR A 92 8.66 5.86 -2.19
CA THR A 92 9.63 6.71 -1.49
C THR A 92 9.39 6.68 0.03
N CYS A 93 8.16 6.88 0.50
CA CYS A 93 7.85 6.84 1.93
C CYS A 93 8.24 5.52 2.59
N LEU A 94 8.03 4.40 1.89
CA LEU A 94 8.33 3.07 2.42
C LEU A 94 9.83 2.75 2.46
N GLN A 95 10.62 3.39 1.60
CA GLN A 95 12.07 3.20 1.49
C GLN A 95 12.90 4.09 2.44
N MET A 96 12.27 5.11 3.05
CA MET A 96 12.85 5.90 4.15
C MET A 96 12.69 5.20 5.50
#